data_AF-A0A0K8PS71-F1
#
_entry.id   AF-A0A0K8PS71-F1
#
_cell.length_a   1.000
_cell.length_b   1.000
_cell.length_c   1.000
_cell.angle_alpha   90.00
_cell.angle_beta   90.00
_cell.angle_gamma   90.00
#
_symmetry.space_group_name_H-M   'P 1'
#
loop_
_entity.id
_entity.type
_entity.pdbx_description
1 polymer ?
#
loop_
_entity_poly.entity_id
_entity_poly.type
_entity_poly.pdbx_seq_one_letter_code
_entity_poly.pdbx_strand_id
1 'polypeptide(L)'
;MARKVVTLRHLQCFATEDTSTDEIYLTVDGVRSWPQSGIFSMGGVAPREVPMHIEKVIPRNGVVTVKLFDEDSPDGDDELGELVVRESDVGDLAFDFTRDEAHYRLSYNVE
;
A
#
# COMPACT_ATOMS: atom_id res chain seq x y z
N MET A 1 -9.69 27.38 -2.49
CA MET A 1 -8.94 26.39 -3.28
C MET A 1 -9.43 25.02 -2.84
N ALA A 2 -9.61 24.08 -3.77
CA ALA A 2 -10.10 22.74 -3.45
C ALA A 2 -9.04 21.96 -2.67
N ARG A 3 -9.51 21.11 -1.74
CA ARG A 3 -8.68 20.19 -0.96
C ARG A 3 -8.35 18.99 -1.86
N LYS A 4 -7.08 18.60 -1.94
CA LYS A 4 -6.70 17.36 -2.64
C LYS A 4 -6.75 16.15 -1.72
N VAL A 5 -7.26 15.04 -2.24
CA VAL A 5 -7.43 13.76 -1.54
C VAL A 5 -6.84 12.65 -2.39
N VAL A 6 -6.14 11.73 -1.74
CA VAL A 6 -5.79 10.43 -2.31
C VAL A 6 -6.69 9.37 -1.72
N THR A 7 -7.25 8.51 -2.58
CA THR A 7 -8.07 7.37 -2.20
C THR A 7 -7.39 6.09 -2.67
N LEU A 8 -6.93 5.27 -1.73
CA LEU A 8 -6.37 3.94 -2.00
C LEU A 8 -7.53 2.95 -2.19
N ARG A 9 -7.57 2.27 -3.34
CA ARG A 9 -8.75 1.52 -3.79
C ARG A 9 -8.53 0.01 -3.89
N HIS A 10 -7.36 -0.43 -4.32
CA HIS A 10 -7.13 -1.84 -4.59
C HIS A 10 -5.67 -2.21 -4.40
N LEU A 11 -5.41 -3.32 -3.70
CA LEU A 11 -4.10 -3.93 -3.65
C LEU A 11 -4.17 -5.32 -4.30
N GLN A 12 -3.25 -5.57 -5.22
CA GLN A 12 -3.12 -6.82 -5.94
C GLN A 12 -1.71 -7.38 -5.76
N CYS A 13 -1.62 -8.68 -5.47
CA CYS A 13 -0.40 -9.46 -5.35
C CYS A 13 -0.17 -10.24 -6.67
N PHE A 14 1.00 -10.06 -7.27
CA PHE A 14 1.47 -10.84 -8.41
C PHE A 14 2.50 -11.88 -7.98
N ALA A 15 3.39 -11.50 -7.08
CA ALA A 15 4.39 -12.35 -6.45
C ALA A 15 4.55 -11.93 -4.97
N THR A 16 4.69 -12.93 -4.11
CA THR A 16 5.06 -12.82 -2.70
C THR A 16 6.57 -12.64 -2.57
N GLU A 17 7.04 -12.14 -1.43
CA GLU A 17 8.47 -12.07 -1.11
C GLU A 17 9.09 -13.47 -1.10
N ASP A 18 8.36 -14.46 -0.55
CA ASP A 18 8.82 -15.83 -0.44
C ASP A 18 7.91 -16.84 -1.17
N THR A 19 8.11 -18.14 -0.90
CA THR A 19 7.29 -19.21 -1.51
C THR A 19 5.90 -19.39 -0.88
N SER A 20 5.55 -18.56 0.08
CA SER A 20 4.41 -18.73 0.98
C SER A 20 3.38 -17.62 0.82
N THR A 21 2.79 -17.17 1.92
CA THR A 21 1.73 -16.16 1.98
C THR A 21 2.25 -15.04 2.85
N ASP A 22 2.22 -13.81 2.34
CA ASP A 22 2.74 -12.64 3.05
C ASP A 22 1.70 -12.12 4.06
N GLU A 23 2.16 -11.66 5.23
CA GLU A 23 1.39 -11.00 6.28
C GLU A 23 1.36 -9.48 6.08
N ILE A 24 0.61 -9.04 5.07
CA ILE A 24 0.68 -7.65 4.59
C ILE A 24 0.00 -6.64 5.53
N TYR A 25 0.66 -5.50 5.71
CA TYR A 25 0.05 -4.27 6.19
C TYR A 25 0.56 -3.02 5.46
N LEU A 26 -0.19 -1.93 5.58
CA LEU A 26 0.12 -0.65 4.93
C LEU A 26 0.13 0.49 5.95
N THR A 27 1.12 1.37 5.84
CA THR A 27 1.16 2.64 6.57
C THR A 27 0.88 3.82 5.64
N VAL A 28 0.18 4.83 6.17
CA VAL A 28 -0.02 6.13 5.54
C VAL A 28 0.53 7.20 6.48
N ASP A 29 1.52 7.95 6.01
CA ASP A 29 2.30 8.92 6.80
C ASP A 29 2.84 8.32 8.10
N GLY A 30 3.33 7.07 8.04
CA GLY A 30 3.90 6.34 9.18
C GLY A 30 2.86 5.75 10.15
N VAL A 31 1.57 5.89 9.88
CA VAL A 31 0.50 5.28 10.70
C VAL A 31 -0.07 4.06 9.97
N ARG A 32 -0.03 2.88 10.63
CA ARG A 32 -0.67 1.66 10.11
C ARG A 32 -2.16 1.94 9.89
N SER A 33 -2.56 1.95 8.62
CA SER A 33 -3.90 2.36 8.17
C SER A 33 -4.70 1.20 7.60
N TRP A 34 -4.03 0.09 7.27
CA TRP A 34 -4.68 -1.13 6.84
C TRP A 34 -3.79 -2.37 7.10
N PRO A 35 -4.42 -3.52 7.37
CA PRO A 35 -5.84 -3.67 7.73
C PRO A 35 -6.10 -3.18 9.16
N GLN A 36 -7.37 -2.98 9.52
CA GLN A 36 -7.75 -2.61 10.89
C GLN A 36 -7.43 -3.72 11.93
N SER A 37 -7.30 -4.97 11.46
CA SER A 37 -7.03 -6.15 12.29
C SER A 37 -5.55 -6.38 12.61
N GLY A 38 -4.64 -5.54 12.12
CA GLY A 38 -3.20 -5.70 12.29
C GLY A 38 -2.50 -6.08 10.98
N ILE A 39 -2.76 -7.30 10.48
CA ILE A 39 -2.19 -7.86 9.25
C ILE A 39 -3.25 -8.57 8.41
N PHE A 40 -2.97 -8.72 7.11
CA PHE A 40 -3.83 -9.41 6.15
C PHE A 40 -3.00 -10.34 5.28
N SER A 41 -3.29 -11.63 5.32
CA SER A 41 -2.59 -12.63 4.51
C SER A 41 -2.90 -12.49 3.01
N MET A 42 -1.89 -12.33 2.16
CA MET A 42 -2.02 -12.27 0.69
C MET A 42 -1.03 -13.19 -0.02
N GLY A 43 -1.40 -13.68 -1.21
CA GLY A 43 -0.53 -14.59 -1.97
C GLY A 43 -0.68 -16.06 -1.57
N GLY A 44 0.16 -16.94 -2.11
CA GLY A 44 0.05 -18.39 -1.87
C GLY A 44 -1.37 -18.96 -2.10
N VAL A 45 -2.00 -19.43 -1.01
CA VAL A 45 -3.38 -19.94 -0.97
C VAL A 45 -4.41 -18.89 -0.55
N ALA A 46 -3.97 -17.71 -0.13
CA ALA A 46 -4.81 -16.59 0.27
C ALA A 46 -5.24 -15.74 -0.95
N PRO A 47 -6.18 -14.79 -0.76
CA PRO A 47 -6.56 -13.87 -1.83
C PRO A 47 -5.35 -13.11 -2.38
N ARG A 48 -5.29 -12.99 -3.70
CA ARG A 48 -4.27 -12.20 -4.40
C ARG A 48 -4.71 -10.78 -4.69
N GLU A 49 -5.89 -10.39 -4.23
CA GLU A 49 -6.49 -9.12 -4.57
C GLU A 49 -7.53 -8.73 -3.51
N VAL A 50 -7.47 -7.48 -3.06
CA VAL A 50 -8.35 -6.96 -2.01
C VAL A 50 -8.77 -5.51 -2.26
N PRO A 51 -10.05 -5.17 -2.01
CA PRO A 51 -10.49 -3.78 -2.02
C PRO A 51 -9.98 -3.03 -0.79
N MET A 52 -9.62 -1.78 -1.03
CA MET A 52 -9.23 -0.80 -0.03
C MET A 52 -10.17 0.41 -0.10
N HIS A 53 -10.33 1.08 1.03
CA HIS A 53 -11.05 2.35 1.09
C HIS A 53 -10.37 3.23 2.15
N ILE A 54 -9.17 3.72 1.80
CA ILE A 54 -8.35 4.56 2.68
C ILE A 54 -8.21 5.91 2.00
N GLU A 55 -8.74 6.95 2.65
CA GLU A 55 -8.66 8.31 2.17
C GLU A 55 -7.68 9.11 3.01
N LYS A 56 -6.78 9.85 2.33
CA LYS A 56 -5.86 10.77 2.99
C LYS A 56 -5.80 12.08 2.25
N VAL A 57 -5.68 13.14 3.01
CA VAL A 57 -5.66 14.49 2.46
C VAL A 57 -4.24 14.90 2.23
N ILE A 58 -3.97 15.32 1.00
CA ILE A 58 -2.64 15.75 0.59
C ILE A 58 -2.43 17.17 1.12
N PRO A 59 -1.42 17.40 1.98
CA PRO A 59 -1.11 18.75 2.44
C PRO A 59 -0.70 19.64 1.26
N ARG A 60 -1.00 20.93 1.34
CA ARG A 60 -0.57 21.90 0.32
C ARG A 60 0.95 21.97 0.26
N ASN A 61 1.50 21.87 -0.94
CA ASN A 61 2.93 21.70 -1.23
C ASN A 61 3.57 20.52 -0.47
N GLY A 62 2.76 19.57 -0.01
CA GLY A 62 3.18 18.41 0.74
C GLY A 62 2.97 17.12 -0.04
N VAL A 63 3.16 16.02 0.67
CA VAL A 63 3.03 14.67 0.14
C VAL A 63 2.28 13.80 1.13
N VAL A 64 1.73 12.70 0.62
CA VAL A 64 1.31 11.55 1.42
C VAL A 64 2.26 10.41 1.08
N THR A 65 2.83 9.79 2.11
CA THR A 65 3.70 8.62 1.94
C THR A 65 2.93 7.36 2.30
N VAL A 66 2.94 6.39 1.39
CA VAL A 66 2.30 5.09 1.53
C VAL A 66 3.39 4.03 1.49
N LYS A 67 3.49 3.18 2.51
CA LYS A 67 4.44 2.07 2.55
C LYS A 67 3.74 0.75 2.74
N LEU A 68 4.15 -0.25 1.97
CA LEU A 68 3.70 -1.63 2.11
C LEU A 68 4.77 -2.44 2.84
N PHE A 69 4.33 -3.29 3.75
CA PHE A 69 5.20 -4.15 4.52
C PHE A 69 4.68 -5.58 4.52
N ASP A 70 5.60 -6.52 4.63
CA ASP A 70 5.33 -7.87 5.12
C ASP A 70 5.69 -7.93 6.62
N GLU A 71 4.83 -8.53 7.45
CA GLU A 71 5.10 -8.73 8.87
C GLU A 71 5.70 -10.11 9.07
N ASP A 72 7.00 -10.22 8.80
CA ASP A 72 7.72 -11.46 9.02
C ASP A 72 8.02 -11.69 10.50
N SER A 73 7.93 -12.95 10.95
CA SER A 73 8.30 -13.33 12.31
C SER A 73 9.06 -14.65 12.30
N PRO A 74 10.25 -14.74 12.94
CA PRO A 74 10.80 -13.85 13.97
C PRO A 74 11.67 -12.69 13.47
N ASP A 75 11.81 -12.51 12.15
CA ASP A 75 12.57 -11.41 11.58
C ASP A 75 11.79 -10.07 11.70
N GLY A 76 12.37 -8.95 11.28
CA GLY A 76 11.70 -7.65 11.38
C GLY A 76 10.90 -7.37 10.13
N ASP A 77 9.80 -6.61 10.24
CA ASP A 77 8.91 -6.30 9.12
C ASP A 77 9.66 -5.76 7.88
N ASP A 78 9.44 -6.40 6.72
CA ASP A 78 10.13 -6.09 5.47
C ASP A 78 9.39 -5.03 4.66
N GLU A 79 10.10 -3.97 4.25
CA GLU A 79 9.52 -2.86 3.48
C GLU A 79 9.48 -3.20 1.97
N LEU A 80 8.35 -3.76 1.52
CA LEU A 80 8.10 -4.14 0.12
C LEU A 80 8.05 -2.94 -0.84
N GLY A 81 7.84 -1.73 -0.33
CA GLY A 81 8.12 -0.49 -1.06
C GLY A 81 7.41 0.75 -0.54
N GLU A 82 7.72 1.88 -1.19
CA GLU A 82 7.24 3.21 -0.81
C GLU A 82 6.69 3.97 -2.03
N LEU A 83 5.44 4.41 -1.92
CA LEU A 83 4.76 5.32 -2.82
C LEU A 83 4.71 6.72 -2.19
N VAL A 84 5.11 7.74 -2.95
CA VAL A 84 4.98 9.15 -2.56
C VAL A 84 3.97 9.82 -3.48
N VAL A 85 2.81 10.17 -2.93
CA VAL A 85 1.73 10.88 -3.63
C VAL A 85 1.87 12.37 -3.39
N ARG A 86 1.94 13.15 -4.46
CA ARG A 86 2.17 14.61 -4.43
C ARG A 86 0.89 15.38 -4.73
N GLU A 87 0.82 16.62 -4.29
CA GLU A 87 -0.29 17.52 -4.66
C GLU A 87 -0.41 17.71 -6.19
N SER A 88 0.68 17.55 -6.95
CA SER A 88 0.65 17.61 -8.41
C SER A 88 -0.04 16.41 -9.07
N ASP A 89 -0.15 15.28 -8.39
CA ASP A 89 -0.70 14.05 -8.95
C ASP A 89 -2.22 14.21 -9.16
N VAL A 90 -2.77 13.57 -10.19
CA VAL A 90 -4.19 13.71 -10.53
C VAL A 90 -4.70 12.49 -11.30
N GLY A 91 -5.93 12.09 -11.00
CA GLY A 91 -6.64 11.04 -11.71
C GLY A 91 -6.39 9.64 -11.16
N ASP A 92 -6.74 8.65 -11.98
CA ASP A 92 -6.58 7.24 -11.66
C ASP A 92 -5.14 6.78 -11.92
N LEU A 93 -4.50 6.27 -10.88
CA LEU A 93 -3.07 5.93 -10.89
C LEU A 93 -2.86 4.53 -10.32
N ALA A 94 -1.70 3.96 -10.65
CA ALA A 94 -1.23 2.70 -10.10
C ALA A 94 0.26 2.79 -9.77
N PHE A 95 0.69 2.06 -8.75
CA PHE A 95 2.10 1.96 -8.36
C PHE A 95 2.44 0.52 -8.03
N ASP A 96 3.62 0.07 -8.48
CA ASP A 96 4.15 -1.27 -8.22
C ASP A 96 5.17 -1.23 -7.06
N PHE A 97 4.85 -1.92 -5.96
CA PHE A 97 5.81 -2.25 -4.91
C PHE A 97 6.58 -3.50 -5.34
N THR A 98 7.90 -3.39 -5.43
CA THR A 98 8.78 -4.41 -6.07
C THR A 98 10.08 -4.65 -5.31
N ARG A 99 10.13 -4.28 -4.01
CA ARG A 99 11.27 -4.62 -3.16
C ARG A 99 11.10 -6.04 -2.63
N ASP A 100 12.22 -6.61 -2.19
CA ASP A 100 12.32 -7.98 -1.66
C ASP A 100 11.68 -9.06 -2.53
N GLU A 101 11.96 -9.01 -3.83
CA GLU A 101 11.47 -10.03 -4.79
C GLU A 101 9.93 -10.15 -4.90
N ALA A 102 9.18 -9.42 -4.07
CA ALA A 102 7.74 -9.30 -4.11
C ALA A 102 7.29 -8.44 -5.30
N HIS A 103 6.02 -8.60 -5.68
CA HIS A 103 5.37 -7.71 -6.66
C HIS A 103 3.91 -7.49 -6.27
N TYR A 104 3.64 -6.29 -5.77
CA TYR A 104 2.30 -5.80 -5.48
C TYR A 104 1.97 -4.57 -6.30
N ARG A 105 0.69 -4.39 -6.66
CA ARG A 105 0.19 -3.17 -7.29
C ARG A 105 -0.92 -2.54 -6.48
N LEU A 106 -0.72 -1.27 -6.15
CA LEU A 106 -1.73 -0.43 -5.53
C LEU A 106 -2.38 0.46 -6.58
N SER A 107 -3.69 0.32 -6.74
CA SER A 107 -4.52 1.24 -7.53
C SER A 107 -5.12 2.31 -6.63
N TYR A 108 -4.98 3.58 -7.00
CA TYR A 108 -5.43 4.73 -6.23
C TYR A 108 -5.96 5.83 -7.15
N ASN A 109 -6.63 6.82 -6.57
CA ASN A 109 -7.09 8.01 -7.27
C ASN A 109 -6.63 9.27 -6.52
N VAL A 110 -6.34 10.34 -7.24
CA VAL A 110 -6.07 11.66 -6.67
C VAL A 110 -7.03 12.69 -7.27
N GLU A 111 -7.82 13.33 -6.42
CA GLU A 111 -8.82 14.36 -6.76
C GLU A 111 -8.65 15.65 -5.96
#